data_AF-A0A539E1R7-F1
#
_entry.id   AF-A0A539E1R7-F1
#
_cell.length_a   1.000
_cell.length_b   1.000
_cell.length_c   1.000
_cell.angle_alpha   90.00
_cell.angle_beta   90.00
_cell.angle_gamma   90.00
#
_symmetry.space_group_name_H-M   'P 1'
#
loop_
_entity.id
_entity.type
_entity.pdbx_description
1 polymer ?
#
loop_
_entity_poly.entity_id
_entity_poly.type
_entity_poly.pdbx_seq_one_letter_code
_entity_poly.pdbx_strand_id
1 'polypeptide(L)'
;MRRSDDQELCGHIVHVDGGWHALTVFGAVLGTHDHRDPAVRQVLDVGLAFLADRWTLRHRCSGGEDDDEIVCIIEATPTSVTVARGVYALPDTPKLTITRDQIVSGEWTLRH
;
A
#
# COMPACT_ATOMS: atom_id res chain seq x y z
N MET A 1 8.91 -2.95 -9.15
CA MET A 1 10.22 -2.27 -9.11
C MET A 1 10.90 -2.65 -7.82
N ARG A 2 12.19 -2.94 -7.89
CA ARG A 2 12.98 -3.32 -6.73
C ARG A 2 14.10 -2.32 -6.53
N ARG A 3 14.46 -2.04 -5.27
CA ARG A 3 15.65 -1.25 -4.96
C ARG A 3 16.90 -2.05 -5.31
N SER A 4 17.89 -1.41 -5.90
CA SER A 4 19.09 -2.07 -6.43
C SER A 4 19.94 -2.74 -5.34
N ASP A 5 19.92 -2.15 -4.15
CA ASP A 5 20.80 -2.44 -3.02
C ASP A 5 20.46 -3.76 -2.30
N ASP A 6 19.18 -3.98 -1.99
CA ASP A 6 18.67 -5.14 -1.24
C ASP A 6 17.60 -5.94 -1.99
N GLN A 7 17.32 -5.57 -3.25
CA GLN A 7 16.27 -6.16 -4.07
C GLN A 7 14.87 -6.04 -3.44
N GLU A 8 14.67 -5.17 -2.46
CA GLU A 8 13.39 -5.01 -1.79
C GLU A 8 12.35 -4.45 -2.75
N LEU A 9 11.11 -4.95 -2.66
CA LEU A 9 10.04 -4.58 -3.58
C LEU A 9 9.46 -3.22 -3.16
N CYS A 10 9.65 -2.19 -3.98
CA CYS A 10 9.24 -0.81 -3.63
C CYS A 10 7.88 -0.41 -4.22
N GLY A 11 7.36 -1.15 -5.20
CA GLY A 11 6.09 -0.84 -5.85
C GLY A 11 6.06 -1.19 -7.33
N HIS A 12 5.14 -0.62 -8.08
CA HIS A 12 5.05 -0.81 -9.54
C HIS A 12 4.49 0.44 -10.22
N ILE A 13 4.65 0.54 -11.54
CA ILE A 13 3.99 1.57 -12.33
C ILE A 13 3.00 0.92 -13.29
N VAL A 14 1.91 1.61 -13.55
CA VAL A 14 0.94 1.25 -14.60
C VAL A 14 0.69 2.46 -15.49
N HIS A 15 0.42 2.19 -16.77
CA HIS A 15 0.05 3.23 -17.73
C HIS A 15 -1.47 3.21 -17.91
N VAL A 16 -2.14 4.29 -17.54
CA VAL A 16 -3.61 4.43 -17.52
C VAL A 16 -3.97 5.79 -18.11
N ASP A 17 -4.91 5.82 -19.07
CA ASP A 17 -5.44 7.06 -19.68
C ASP A 17 -4.39 8.05 -20.20
N GLY A 18 -3.24 7.55 -20.66
CA GLY A 18 -2.13 8.37 -21.16
C GLY A 18 -1.18 8.89 -20.08
N GLY A 19 -1.42 8.57 -18.81
CA GLY A 19 -0.58 8.88 -17.67
C GLY A 19 0.09 7.64 -17.07
N TRP A 20 1.11 7.87 -16.24
CA TRP A 20 1.85 6.87 -15.48
C TRP A 20 1.50 6.98 -14.00
N HIS A 21 0.92 5.93 -13.43
CA HIS A 21 0.62 5.88 -12.00
C HIS A 21 1.73 5.14 -11.28
N ALA A 22 2.32 5.79 -10.27
CA ALA A 22 3.20 5.16 -9.31
C ALA A 22 2.34 4.49 -8.24
N LEU A 23 2.53 3.19 -8.04
CA LEU A 23 1.75 2.38 -7.11
C LEU A 23 2.66 1.73 -6.08
N THR A 24 2.15 1.55 -4.85
CA THR A 24 2.76 0.68 -3.84
C THR A 24 2.79 -0.76 -4.33
N VAL A 25 3.49 -1.62 -3.59
CA VAL A 25 3.59 -3.06 -3.89
C VAL A 25 2.22 -3.72 -4.09
N PHE A 26 1.24 -3.33 -3.28
CA PHE A 26 -0.12 -3.89 -3.27
C PHE A 26 -1.13 -3.06 -4.08
N GLY A 27 -0.68 -2.01 -4.79
CA GLY A 27 -1.49 -1.29 -5.77
C GLY A 27 -2.16 0.00 -5.27
N ALA A 28 -1.83 0.50 -4.07
CA ALA A 28 -2.26 1.82 -3.65
C ALA A 28 -1.53 2.91 -4.44
N VAL A 29 -2.22 4.00 -4.79
CA VAL A 29 -1.63 5.07 -5.59
C VAL A 29 -0.70 5.93 -4.75
N LEU A 30 0.57 5.99 -5.14
CA LEU A 30 1.57 6.92 -4.59
C LEU A 30 1.49 8.28 -5.29
N GLY A 31 1.17 8.29 -6.59
CA GLY A 31 1.07 9.50 -7.39
C GLY A 31 0.82 9.21 -8.87
N THR A 32 0.47 10.25 -9.60
CA THR A 32 0.22 10.22 -11.04
C THR A 32 1.18 11.18 -11.76
N HIS A 33 1.68 10.77 -12.92
CA HIS A 33 2.70 11.48 -13.68
C HIS A 33 2.43 11.43 -15.18
N ASP A 34 2.78 12.49 -15.91
CA ASP A 34 2.66 12.50 -17.37
C ASP A 34 3.75 11.65 -18.05
N HIS A 35 4.82 11.32 -17.33
CA HIS A 35 5.99 10.63 -17.86
C HIS A 35 6.42 9.46 -16.97
N ARG A 36 6.98 8.44 -17.61
CA ARG A 36 7.41 7.20 -16.97
C ARG A 36 8.50 7.41 -15.93
N ASP A 37 9.54 8.16 -16.28
CA ASP A 37 10.73 8.29 -15.43
C ASP A 37 10.45 8.98 -14.08
N PRO A 38 9.63 10.04 -14.01
CA PRO A 38 9.12 10.57 -12.74
C PRO A 38 8.36 9.53 -11.90
N ALA A 39 7.48 8.73 -12.51
CA ALA A 39 6.76 7.68 -11.80
C ALA A 39 7.71 6.59 -11.25
N VAL A 40 8.71 6.19 -12.03
CA VAL A 40 9.77 5.25 -11.60
C VAL A 40 10.52 5.80 -10.40
N ARG A 41 10.98 7.06 -10.46
CA ARG A 41 11.70 7.70 -9.35
C ARG A 41 10.86 7.73 -8.09
N GLN A 42 9.59 8.12 -8.17
CA GLN A 42 8.72 8.15 -6.99
C GLN A 42 8.59 6.77 -6.33
N VAL A 43 8.42 5.70 -7.12
CA VAL A 43 8.36 4.33 -6.58
C VAL A 43 9.68 3.94 -5.89
N LEU A 44 10.83 4.32 -6.45
CA LEU A 44 12.13 3.94 -5.88
C LEU A 44 12.52 4.79 -4.66
N ASP A 45 12.23 6.08 -4.67
CA ASP A 45 12.62 7.02 -3.62
C ASP A 45 11.70 6.95 -2.41
N VAL A 46 10.39 6.79 -2.65
CA VAL A 46 9.36 6.91 -1.61
C VAL A 46 8.68 5.58 -1.34
N GLY A 47 8.61 4.68 -2.32
CA GLY A 47 7.80 3.46 -2.23
C GLY A 47 8.10 2.58 -1.02
N LEU A 48 9.35 2.54 -0.54
CA LEU A 48 9.71 1.81 0.68
C LEU A 48 9.45 2.61 1.96
N ALA A 49 9.83 3.89 1.99
CA ALA A 49 9.60 4.78 3.14
C ALA A 49 8.09 4.96 3.43
N PHE A 50 7.27 4.92 2.39
CA PHE A 50 5.82 5.02 2.46
C PHE A 50 5.15 3.80 3.11
N LEU A 51 5.77 2.63 3.00
CA LEU A 51 5.30 1.42 3.71
C LEU A 51 5.56 1.52 5.21
N ALA A 52 6.61 2.25 5.61
CA ALA A 52 6.96 2.45 7.02
C ALA A 52 6.12 3.52 7.73
N ASP A 53 5.26 4.24 7.00
CA ASP A 53 4.39 5.26 7.60
C ASP A 53 3.11 4.67 8.20
N ARG A 54 2.29 5.52 8.81
CA ARG A 54 0.97 5.17 9.36
C ARG A 54 -0.08 5.19 8.28
N TRP A 55 -0.90 4.16 8.26
CA TRP A 55 -1.99 4.01 7.32
C TRP A 55 -3.31 4.01 8.07
N THR A 56 -4.35 4.55 7.45
CA THR A 56 -5.73 4.34 7.88
C THR A 56 -6.28 3.14 7.13
N LEU A 57 -6.56 2.07 7.86
CA LEU A 57 -7.27 0.90 7.39
C LEU A 57 -8.77 1.10 7.61
N ARG A 58 -9.56 0.89 6.56
CA ARG A 58 -11.01 0.93 6.61
C ARG A 58 -11.59 -0.43 6.26
N HIS A 59 -12.49 -0.93 7.08
CA HIS A 59 -13.34 -2.07 6.76
C HIS A 59 -14.71 -1.61 6.29
N ARG A 60 -15.15 -2.05 5.10
CA ARG A 60 -16.51 -1.79 4.61
C ARG A 60 -17.49 -2.79 5.21
N CYS A 61 -18.34 -2.35 6.13
CA CYS A 61 -19.39 -3.17 6.70
C CYS A 61 -20.71 -3.01 5.92
N SER A 62 -21.27 -4.11 5.42
CA SER A 62 -22.62 -4.11 4.83
C SER A 62 -23.69 -3.97 5.92
N GLY A 63 -24.04 -2.74 6.28
CA GLY A 63 -25.13 -2.42 7.21
C GLY A 63 -24.72 -1.83 8.57
N GLY A 64 -23.47 -1.36 8.71
CA GLY A 64 -22.96 -0.64 9.88
C GLY A 64 -22.10 0.56 9.48
N GLU A 65 -21.53 1.26 10.46
CA GLU A 65 -20.53 2.30 10.20
C GLU A 65 -19.21 1.67 9.76
N ASP A 66 -18.52 2.31 8.80
CA ASP A 66 -17.16 1.94 8.42
C ASP A 66 -16.23 2.12 9.64
N ASP A 67 -15.42 1.11 9.94
CA ASP A 67 -14.46 1.16 11.04
C ASP A 67 -13.08 1.56 10.50
N ASP A 68 -12.60 2.73 10.93
CA ASP A 68 -11.30 3.31 10.55
C ASP A 68 -10.28 3.07 11.68
N GLU A 69 -9.17 2.43 11.36
CA GLU A 69 -8.11 2.10 12.30
C GLU A 69 -6.73 2.50 11.77
N ILE A 70 -5.86 3.00 12.65
CA ILE A 70 -4.46 3.25 12.30
C ILE A 70 -3.67 1.96 12.35
N VAL A 71 -2.95 1.67 11.25
CA VAL A 71 -2.14 0.47 11.09
C VAL A 71 -0.75 0.80 10.54
N CYS A 72 0.19 -0.11 10.76
CA CYS A 72 1.51 -0.08 10.14
C CYS A 72 1.64 -1.26 9.18
N ILE A 73 2.14 -1.03 7.95
CA ILE A 73 2.44 -2.12 7.03
C ILE A 73 3.73 -2.78 7.52
N ILE A 74 3.68 -4.10 7.73
CA ILE A 74 4.84 -4.89 8.17
C ILE A 74 5.35 -5.83 7.08
N GLU A 75 4.50 -6.17 6.12
CA GLU A 75 4.86 -6.96 4.95
C GLU A 75 3.96 -6.57 3.78
N ALA A 76 4.53 -6.44 2.60
CA ALA A 76 3.77 -6.20 1.37
C ALA A 76 4.26 -7.10 0.24
N THR A 77 3.32 -7.79 -0.39
CA THR A 77 3.51 -8.58 -1.59
C THR A 77 2.57 -8.10 -2.70
N PRO A 78 2.80 -8.46 -3.97
CA PRO A 78 1.88 -8.10 -5.06
C PRO A 78 0.43 -8.62 -4.88
N THR A 79 0.23 -9.60 -4.00
CA THR A 79 -1.05 -10.30 -3.81
C THR A 79 -1.67 -10.05 -2.44
N SER A 80 -0.92 -9.53 -1.47
CA SER A 80 -1.38 -9.31 -0.11
C SER A 80 -0.55 -8.25 0.61
N VAL A 81 -1.14 -7.63 1.61
CA VAL A 81 -0.46 -6.75 2.56
C VAL A 81 -0.78 -7.22 3.97
N THR A 82 0.24 -7.34 4.81
CA THR A 82 0.08 -7.62 6.23
C THR A 82 0.31 -6.34 7.00
N VAL A 83 -0.66 -5.99 7.84
CA VAL A 83 -0.63 -4.81 8.68
C VAL A 83 -0.65 -5.18 10.15
N ALA A 84 0.07 -4.43 10.97
CA ALA A 84 -0.05 -4.45 12.42
C ALA A 84 -1.10 -3.41 12.83
N ARG A 85 -2.12 -3.85 13.57
CA ARG A 85 -3.27 -3.07 14.02
C ARG A 85 -2.91 -2.23 15.24
N GLY A 86 -2.73 -0.93 15.05
CA GLY A 86 -2.30 0.00 16.07
C GLY A 86 -1.17 0.94 15.58
N VAL A 87 -0.88 1.93 16.42
CA VAL A 87 0.09 3.01 16.10
C VAL A 87 1.54 2.51 16.03
N TYR A 88 1.82 1.34 16.61
CA TYR A 88 3.14 0.71 16.65
C TYR A 88 3.06 -0.79 16.37
N ALA A 89 4.00 -1.31 15.56
CA ALA A 89 4.19 -2.73 15.33
C ALA A 89 5.04 -3.37 16.45
N LEU A 90 4.41 -3.61 17.60
CA LEU A 90 5.01 -4.39 18.70
C LEU A 90 4.85 -5.90 18.44
N PRO A 91 5.65 -6.77 19.09
CA PRO A 91 5.58 -8.22 18.88
C PRO A 91 4.18 -8.82 19.05
N ASP A 92 3.40 -8.31 20.00
CA ASP A 92 2.05 -8.78 20.33
C ASP A 92 0.94 -7.98 19.64
N THR A 93 1.29 -7.01 18.79
CA THR A 93 0.29 -6.24 18.05
C THR A 93 -0.48 -7.17 17.12
N PRO A 94 -1.83 -7.17 17.17
CA PRO A 94 -2.63 -7.98 16.27
C PRO A 94 -2.30 -7.69 14.81
N LYS A 95 -2.19 -8.75 14.01
CA LYS A 95 -1.87 -8.65 12.58
C LYS A 95 -3.08 -9.00 11.75
N LEU A 96 -3.23 -8.32 10.62
CA LEU A 96 -4.24 -8.61 9.63
C LEU A 96 -3.58 -8.69 8.26
N THR A 97 -3.79 -9.81 7.57
CA THR A 97 -3.40 -9.95 6.17
C THR A 97 -4.61 -9.67 5.29
N ILE A 98 -4.46 -8.72 4.38
CA ILE A 98 -5.48 -8.27 3.44
C ILE A 98 -5.02 -8.68 2.05
N THR A 99 -5.86 -9.40 1.33
CA THR A 99 -5.57 -9.82 -0.05
C THR A 99 -5.83 -8.69 -1.05
N ARG A 100 -5.21 -8.78 -2.22
CA ARG A 100 -5.46 -7.86 -3.32
C ARG A 100 -6.94 -7.84 -3.72
N ASP A 101 -7.58 -9.01 -3.75
CA ASP A 101 -8.98 -9.13 -4.13
C ASP A 101 -9.90 -8.39 -3.14
N GLN A 102 -9.57 -8.43 -1.85
CA GLN A 102 -10.26 -7.67 -0.80
C GLN A 102 -10.07 -6.15 -0.92
N ILE A 103 -8.91 -5.70 -1.42
CA ILE A 103 -8.68 -4.28 -1.71
C ILE A 103 -9.45 -3.86 -2.96
N VAL A 104 -9.43 -4.68 -4.01
CA VAL A 104 -10.12 -4.40 -5.28
C VAL A 104 -11.64 -4.43 -5.13
N SER A 105 -12.17 -5.34 -4.30
CA SER A 105 -13.61 -5.37 -3.97
C SER A 105 -14.03 -4.17 -3.11
N GLY A 106 -13.07 -3.48 -2.49
CA GLY A 106 -13.30 -2.42 -1.52
C GLY A 106 -13.83 -2.93 -0.18
N GLU A 107 -13.67 -4.22 0.12
CA GLU A 107 -13.89 -4.77 1.48
C GLU A 107 -12.94 -4.10 2.47
N TRP A 108 -11.68 -3.93 2.05
CA TRP A 108 -10.66 -3.23 2.81
C TRP A 108 -10.10 -2.07 1.98
N THR A 109 -9.89 -0.92 2.62
CA THR A 109 -9.20 0.21 1.99
C THR A 109 -8.05 0.67 2.86
N LEU A 110 -6.87 0.86 2.28
CA LEU A 110 -5.72 1.47 2.93
C LEU A 110 -5.52 2.88 2.38
N ARG A 111 -5.44 3.86 3.27
CA ARG A 111 -5.21 5.28 2.93
C ARG A 111 -4.03 5.83 3.72
N HIS A 112 -3.23 6.67 3.08
CA HIS A 112 -2.14 7.44 3.67
C HIS A 112 -2.46 8.93 3.52
#